data_AF-A0A5S9MFH7-F1
#
_entry.id   AF-A0A5S9MFH7-F1
#
_cell.length_a   1.000
_cell.length_b   1.000
_cell.length_c   1.000
_cell.angle_alpha   90.00
_cell.angle_beta   90.00
_cell.angle_gamma   90.00
#
_symmetry.space_group_name_H-M   'P 1'
#
loop_
_entity.id
_entity.type
_entity.pdbx_description
1 polymer ?
#
loop_
_entity_poly.entity_id
_entity_poly.type
_entity_poly.pdbx_seq_one_letter_code
_entity_poly.pdbx_strand_id
1 'polypeptide(L)'
;MAPVQAAPAQQAPTAQAPAQTEAPAQEAAASENLHKITSPMVGTFYASSSPEADPYVTTGSKVKENTVVCIVEAMKLFNEIEAEVKR
;
A
#
# COMPACT_ATOMS: atom_id res chain seq x y z
N MET A 1 -17.41 54.91 -34.24
CA MET A 1 -16.79 54.78 -32.91
C MET A 1 -17.31 53.48 -32.29
N ALA A 2 -16.41 52.54 -32.00
CA ALA A 2 -16.40 51.44 -30.99
C ALA A 2 -17.70 50.68 -30.57
N PRO A 3 -17.63 49.41 -30.09
CA PRO A 3 -16.43 48.71 -29.61
C PRO A 3 -16.14 47.34 -30.22
N VAL A 4 -14.85 47.01 -30.09
CA VAL A 4 -14.20 45.72 -30.30
C VAL A 4 -14.84 44.63 -29.44
N GLN A 5 -15.07 43.45 -30.02
CA GLN A 5 -15.44 42.26 -29.26
C GLN A 5 -14.21 41.35 -29.12
N ALA A 6 -13.84 41.11 -27.87
CA ALA A 6 -12.71 40.29 -27.45
C ALA A 6 -12.99 38.79 -27.63
N ALA A 7 -11.97 38.06 -28.07
CA ALA A 7 -11.95 36.61 -28.18
C ALA A 7 -11.64 35.94 -26.82
N PRO A 8 -12.24 34.78 -26.50
CA PRO A 8 -11.71 33.89 -25.48
C PRO A 8 -10.76 32.85 -26.09
N ALA A 9 -9.64 32.69 -25.41
CA ALA A 9 -8.57 31.75 -25.72
C ALA A 9 -8.96 30.28 -25.43
N GLN A 10 -8.27 29.43 -26.20
CA GLN A 10 -8.22 27.98 -26.23
C GLN A 10 -8.05 27.32 -24.84
N GLN A 11 -8.88 26.33 -24.51
CA GLN A 11 -8.59 25.36 -23.46
C GLN A 11 -8.36 23.98 -24.10
N ALA A 12 -7.08 23.58 -24.13
CA ALA A 12 -6.63 22.23 -24.48
C ALA A 12 -6.66 21.33 -23.22
N PRO A 13 -6.80 20.00 -23.39
CA PRO A 13 -7.31 19.10 -22.36
C PRO A 13 -6.31 18.86 -21.22
N THR A 14 -6.82 18.90 -19.99
CA THR A 14 -6.11 18.38 -18.83
C THR A 14 -6.05 16.85 -18.91
N ALA A 15 -4.84 16.33 -19.05
CA ALA A 15 -4.53 14.92 -18.89
C ALA A 15 -4.91 14.48 -17.46
N GLN A 16 -6.00 13.74 -17.33
CA GLN A 16 -6.32 13.04 -16.09
C GLN A 16 -5.37 11.85 -15.97
N ALA A 17 -4.56 11.88 -14.91
CA ALA A 17 -3.67 10.81 -14.51
C ALA A 17 -4.43 9.49 -14.32
N PRO A 18 -3.78 8.32 -14.48
CA PRO A 18 -4.46 7.04 -14.35
C PRO A 18 -4.96 6.91 -12.90
N ALA A 19 -6.27 6.79 -12.75
CA ALA A 19 -6.87 6.26 -11.54
C ALA A 19 -6.28 4.87 -11.31
N GLN A 20 -5.49 4.73 -10.24
CA GLN A 20 -5.10 3.42 -9.73
C GLN A 20 -6.39 2.68 -9.41
N THR A 21 -6.71 1.74 -10.30
CA THR A 21 -7.80 0.79 -10.13
C THR A 21 -7.40 -0.05 -8.92
N GLU A 22 -8.14 0.11 -7.84
CA GLU A 22 -8.14 -0.81 -6.71
C GLU A 22 -8.55 -2.18 -7.28
N ALA A 23 -7.56 -3.03 -7.54
CA ALA A 23 -7.81 -4.38 -8.02
C ALA A 23 -8.57 -5.14 -6.92
N PRO A 24 -9.63 -5.90 -7.24
CA PRO A 24 -10.26 -6.76 -6.27
C PRO A 24 -9.18 -7.71 -5.73
N ALA A 25 -9.00 -7.73 -4.41
CA ALA A 25 -8.14 -8.72 -3.77
C ALA A 25 -8.68 -10.10 -4.14
N GLN A 26 -8.00 -10.76 -5.07
CA GLN A 26 -8.28 -12.14 -5.44
C GLN A 26 -8.11 -12.96 -4.17
N GLU A 27 -9.20 -13.48 -3.63
CA GLU A 27 -9.18 -14.45 -2.54
C GLU A 27 -8.40 -15.67 -3.00
N ALA A 28 -7.09 -15.65 -2.74
CA ALA A 28 -6.25 -16.82 -2.88
C ALA A 28 -6.88 -17.90 -1.99
N ALA A 29 -7.26 -19.00 -2.64
CA ALA A 29 -7.86 -20.17 -2.00
C ALA A 29 -7.16 -20.43 -0.68
N ALA A 30 -7.92 -20.33 0.42
CA ALA A 30 -7.41 -20.58 1.76
C ALA A 30 -6.89 -22.03 1.77
N SER A 31 -5.58 -22.18 1.62
CA SER A 31 -4.96 -23.47 1.84
C SER A 31 -5.07 -23.71 3.34
N GLU A 32 -5.80 -24.75 3.75
CA GLU A 32 -6.15 -25.11 5.14
C GLU A 32 -4.94 -25.18 6.12
N ASN A 33 -3.70 -25.06 5.62
CA ASN A 33 -2.45 -25.11 6.38
C ASN A 33 -1.73 -23.76 6.51
N LEU A 34 -2.22 -22.69 5.87
CA LEU A 34 -1.61 -21.35 5.92
C LEU A 34 -2.24 -20.51 7.03
N HIS A 35 -1.40 -19.86 7.83
CA HIS A 35 -1.84 -18.85 8.79
C HIS A 35 -1.73 -17.46 8.15
N LYS A 36 -2.82 -16.70 8.17
CA LYS A 36 -2.85 -15.32 7.65
C LYS A 36 -2.56 -14.35 8.78
N ILE A 37 -1.51 -13.55 8.64
CA ILE A 37 -1.19 -12.45 9.55
C ILE A 37 -1.88 -11.21 9.00
N THR A 38 -2.89 -10.71 9.71
CA THR A 38 -3.69 -9.55 9.30
C THR A 38 -3.38 -8.35 10.19
N SER A 39 -3.20 -7.17 9.60
CA SER A 39 -3.05 -5.96 10.41
C SER A 39 -4.38 -5.56 11.05
N PRO A 40 -4.42 -5.22 12.36
CA PRO A 40 -5.62 -4.73 13.03
C PRO A 40 -5.98 -3.29 12.65
N MET A 41 -5.12 -2.59 11.92
CA MET A 41 -5.29 -1.20 11.52
C MET A 41 -5.25 -1.06 10.00
N VAL A 42 -6.00 -0.08 9.47
CA VAL A 42 -5.94 0.30 8.06
C VAL A 42 -4.79 1.30 7.88
N GLY A 43 -3.91 1.03 6.92
CA GLY A 43 -2.76 1.87 6.65
C GLY A 43 -1.98 1.41 5.42
N THR A 44 -0.82 2.02 5.18
CA THR A 44 0.08 1.66 4.09
C THR A 44 1.04 0.57 4.55
N PHE A 45 1.09 -0.55 3.83
CA PHE A 45 2.00 -1.67 4.11
C PHE A 45 3.41 -1.40 3.59
N TYR A 46 4.42 -1.69 4.42
CA TYR A 46 5.83 -1.69 4.05
C TYR A 46 6.48 -3.01 4.47
N ALA A 47 7.14 -3.67 3.52
CA ALA A 47 7.87 -4.92 3.78
C ALA A 47 9.21 -4.70 4.51
N SER A 48 9.73 -3.47 4.53
CA SER A 48 11.01 -3.08 5.11
C SER A 48 10.87 -1.81 5.96
N SER A 49 11.83 -1.54 6.84
CA SER A 49 11.89 -0.30 7.64
C SER A 49 12.18 0.96 6.83
N SER A 50 12.75 0.81 5.64
CA SER A 50 13.15 1.87 4.73
C SER A 50 13.28 1.30 3.31
N PRO A 51 13.20 2.13 2.25
CA PRO A 51 13.25 1.66 0.87
C PRO A 51 14.58 1.01 0.47
N GLU A 52 15.66 1.33 1.18
CA GLU A 52 17.00 0.74 0.97
C GLU A 52 17.26 -0.48 1.86
N ALA A 53 16.38 -0.73 2.85
CA ALA A 53 16.55 -1.83 3.78
C ALA A 53 15.93 -3.12 3.24
N ASP A 54 16.55 -4.25 3.59
CA ASP A 54 16.00 -5.57 3.32
C ASP A 54 14.63 -5.76 3.97
N PRO A 55 13.75 -6.58 3.35
CA PRO A 55 12.46 -6.89 3.94
C PRO A 55 12.64 -7.63 5.26
N TYR A 56 11.74 -7.37 6.20
CA TYR A 56 11.71 -7.99 7.52
C TYR A 56 11.69 -9.52 7.44
N VAL A 57 10.97 -10.06 6.45
CA VAL A 57 10.89 -11.49 6.19
C VAL A 57 10.87 -11.76 4.68
N THR A 58 11.44 -12.89 4.29
CA THR A 58 11.40 -13.41 2.91
C THR A 58 10.77 -14.80 2.88
N THR A 59 10.39 -15.27 1.69
CA THR A 59 9.86 -16.63 1.52
C THR A 59 10.89 -17.67 1.98
N GLY A 60 10.47 -18.55 2.89
CA GLY A 60 11.34 -19.55 3.52
C GLY A 60 12.03 -19.10 4.81
N SER A 61 11.88 -17.83 5.20
CA SER A 61 12.32 -17.36 6.51
C SER A 61 11.50 -18.00 7.64
N LYS A 62 12.16 -18.41 8.72
CA LYS A 62 11.50 -18.88 9.94
C LYS A 62 11.10 -17.70 10.81
N VAL A 63 9.86 -17.68 11.28
CA VAL A 63 9.32 -16.58 12.09
C VAL A 63 8.90 -17.08 13.47
N LYS A 64 9.13 -16.26 14.49
CA LYS A 64 8.65 -16.47 15.85
C LYS A 64 7.49 -15.52 16.10
N GLU A 65 6.77 -15.77 17.18
CA GLU A 65 5.63 -14.97 17.60
C GLU A 65 5.94 -13.45 17.69
N ASN A 66 7.15 -13.10 18.13
CA ASN A 66 7.62 -11.71 18.28
C ASN A 66 8.47 -11.23 17.08
N THR A 67 8.45 -11.96 15.96
CA THR A 67 9.19 -11.54 14.77
C THR A 67 8.36 -10.49 14.03
N VAL A 68 8.94 -9.30 13.84
CA VAL A 68 8.35 -8.26 12.98
C VAL A 68 8.34 -8.77 11.54
N VAL A 69 7.19 -8.77 10.90
CA VAL A 69 7.00 -9.24 9.52
C VAL A 69 6.82 -8.09 8.52
N CYS A 70 6.30 -6.95 8.98
CA CYS A 70 6.13 -5.74 8.19
C CYS A 70 5.87 -4.53 9.09
N ILE A 71 5.86 -3.34 8.49
CA ILE A 71 5.38 -2.12 9.12
C ILE A 71 4.12 -1.64 8.41
N VAL A 72 3.19 -1.08 9.18
CA VAL A 72 2.02 -0.38 8.66
C VAL A 72 2.05 1.09 9.09
N GLU A 73 1.98 1.98 8.11
CA GLU A 73 1.84 3.41 8.33
C GLU A 73 0.37 3.78 8.48
N ALA A 74 -0.03 4.22 9.66
CA ALA A 74 -1.37 4.69 9.95
C ALA A 74 -1.28 6.05 10.65
N MET A 75 -1.95 7.08 10.11
CA MET A 75 -2.00 8.42 10.70
C MET A 75 -0.62 9.04 11.00
N LYS A 76 0.37 8.83 10.11
CA LYS A 76 1.79 9.24 10.26
C LYS A 76 2.58 8.48 11.35
N LEU A 77 2.03 7.40 11.89
CA LEU A 77 2.72 6.50 12.81
C LEU A 77 3.11 5.21 12.07
N PHE A 78 4.34 4.75 12.30
CA PHE A 78 4.81 3.47 11.80
C PHE A 78 4.65 2.43 12.90
N ASN A 79 3.70 1.51 12.72
CA ASN A 79 3.47 0.40 13.65
C ASN A 79 4.09 -0.87 13.09
N GLU A 80 4.90 -1.54 13.89
CA GLU A 80 5.44 -2.85 13.57
C GLU A 80 4.35 -3.92 13.73
N ILE A 81 4.26 -4.83 12.76
CA ILE A 81 3.35 -5.97 12.81
C ILE A 81 4.17 -7.21 13.13
N GLU A 82 3.82 -7.86 14.22
CA GLU A 82 4.44 -9.11 14.66
C GLU A 82 3.76 -10.32 14.01
N ALA A 83 4.48 -11.44 13.92
CA ALA A 83 3.94 -12.64 13.30
C ALA A 83 2.79 -13.27 14.09
N GLU A 84 2.75 -13.11 15.42
CA GLU A 84 1.78 -13.74 16.34
C GLU A 84 1.69 -15.28 16.23
N VAL A 85 2.53 -15.89 15.40
CA VAL A 85 2.65 -17.33 15.19
C VAL A 85 4.11 -17.75 15.04
N LYS A 86 4.39 -19.00 15.39
CA LYS A 86 5.70 -19.64 15.24
C LYS A 86 5.65 -20.71 14.15
N ARG A 87 6.47 -20.56 13.10
CA ARG A 87 6.59 -21.52 11.97
C ARG A 87 8.02 -21.62 11.44
#